data_AF-A0A6B3HK63-F1
#
_entry.id   AF-A0A6B3HK63-F1
#
_cell.length_a   1.000
_cell.length_b   1.000
_cell.length_c   1.000
_cell.angle_alpha   90.00
_cell.angle_beta   90.00
_cell.angle_gamma   90.00
#
_symmetry.space_group_name_H-M   'P 1'
#
loop_
_entity.id
_entity.type
_entity.pdbx_description
1 polymer ?
#
loop_
_entity_poly.entity_id
_entity_poly.type
_entity_poly.pdbx_seq_one_letter_code
_entity_poly.pdbx_strand_id
1 'polypeptide(L)' 'TAAAVFPELALAADPVVWRGRRFGNAVLLASALPLAVAEFTRRVASDPHPGRVEHGRALTDFTGGAAVVTDAAA' A
#
# COMPACT_ATOMS: atom_id res chain seq x y z
N THR A 1 7.30 10.39 -0.26
CA THR A 1 6.93 9.01 0.12
C THR A 1 7.73 8.03 -0.73
N ALA A 2 7.52 6.72 -0.59
CA ALA A 2 8.13 5.72 -1.48
C ALA A 2 7.85 5.99 -2.98
N ALA A 3 6.73 6.63 -3.31
CA ALA A 3 6.38 7.06 -4.68
C ALA A 3 7.34 8.07 -5.30
N ALA A 4 8.17 8.74 -4.50
CA ALA A 4 9.22 9.63 -5.03
C ALA A 4 10.42 8.86 -5.58
N VAL A 5 10.55 7.57 -5.26
CA VAL A 5 11.71 6.73 -5.60
C VAL A 5 11.32 5.56 -6.49
N PHE A 6 10.16 4.95 -6.24
CA PHE A 6 9.70 3.76 -6.95
C PHE A 6 8.50 4.05 -7.86
N PRO A 7 8.57 3.69 -9.16
CA PRO A 7 7.44 3.85 -10.08
C PRO A 7 6.30 2.87 -9.79
N GLU A 8 6.60 1.69 -9.24
CA GLU A 8 5.63 0.63 -9.02
C GLU A 8 5.36 0.44 -7.53
N LEU A 9 4.09 0.58 -7.13
CA LEU A 9 3.65 0.49 -5.74
C LEU A 9 2.35 -0.29 -5.58
N ALA A 10 2.25 -1.03 -4.48
CA ALA A 10 1.01 -1.60 -3.99
C ALA A 10 0.99 -1.59 -2.46
N LEU A 11 -0.17 -1.39 -1.85
CA LEU A 11 -0.35 -1.40 -0.39
C LEU A 11 -1.42 -2.42 -0.02
N ALA A 12 -1.10 -3.34 0.88
CA ALA A 12 -2.04 -4.31 1.42
C ALA A 12 -2.32 -4.03 2.89
N ALA A 13 -3.59 -4.07 3.29
CA ALA A 13 -3.98 -4.01 4.69
C ALA A 13 -5.35 -4.67 4.91
N ASP A 14 -5.69 -4.92 6.16
CA ASP A 14 -7.00 -5.41 6.56
C ASP A 14 -8.10 -4.35 6.26
N PRO A 15 -9.31 -4.74 5.78
CA PRO A 15 -10.42 -3.82 5.49
C PRO A 15 -10.84 -2.89 6.65
N VAL A 16 -10.70 -3.28 7.91
CA VAL A 16 -11.01 -2.38 9.05
C VAL A 16 -9.88 -1.39 9.33
N VAL A 17 -8.64 -1.70 8.94
CA VAL A 17 -7.50 -0.76 8.97
C VAL A 17 -7.69 0.28 7.88
N TRP A 18 -8.05 -0.14 6.66
CA TRP A 18 -8.38 0.78 5.56
C TRP A 18 -9.49 1.78 5.91
N ARG A 19 -10.48 1.36 6.71
CA ARG A 19 -11.59 2.21 7.15
C ARG A 19 -11.26 3.06 8.39
N GLY A 20 -10.03 3.01 8.89
CA GLY A 20 -9.59 3.72 10.08
C GLY A 20 -10.36 3.33 11.35
N ARG A 21 -10.88 2.10 11.42
CA ARG A 21 -11.70 1.63 12.56
C ARG A 21 -10.88 0.95 13.65
N ARG A 22 -9.65 0.54 13.34
CA ARG A 22 -8.67 0.03 14.31
C ARG A 22 -7.25 0.29 13.82
N PHE A 23 -6.31 0.23 14.75
CA PHE A 23 -4.90 0.06 14.41
C PHE A 23 -4.64 -1.33 13.83
N GLY A 24 -3.62 -1.43 12.98
CA GLY A 24 -3.17 -2.68 12.41
C GLY A 24 -2.00 -2.47 11.45
N ASN A 25 -1.62 -3.56 10.79
CA ASN A 25 -0.48 -3.56 9.89
C ASN A 25 -0.91 -3.25 8.45
N ALA A 26 -0.04 -2.55 7.75
CA ALA A 26 -0.09 -2.39 6.30
C ALA A 26 1.26 -2.81 5.72
N VAL A 27 1.24 -3.48 4.58
CA VAL A 27 2.43 -3.95 3.87
C VAL A 27 2.56 -3.18 2.56
N LEU A 28 3.58 -2.35 2.47
CA LEU A 28 3.93 -1.58 1.27
C LEU A 28 4.91 -2.38 0.41
N LEU A 29 4.55 -2.62 -0.84
CA LEU A 29 5.45 -3.12 -1.88
C LEU A 29 5.88 -1.95 -2.76
N ALA A 30 7.17 -1.88 -3.07
CA ALA A 30 7.75 -0.87 -3.93
C ALA A 30 8.85 -1.47 -4.81
N SER A 31 8.85 -1.14 -6.11
CA SER A 31 9.75 -1.74 -7.08
C SER A 31 10.06 -0.77 -8.24
N ALA A 32 11.24 -0.93 -8.83
CA ALA A 32 11.61 -0.29 -10.10
C ALA A 32 11.08 -1.07 -11.32
N LEU A 33 10.64 -2.32 -11.13
CA LEU A 33 10.08 -3.21 -12.14
C LEU A 33 8.59 -3.46 -11.89
N PRO A 34 7.79 -3.77 -12.94
CA PRO A 34 6.36 -4.03 -12.82
C PRO A 34 6.03 -5.05 -11.71
N LEU A 35 5.03 -4.72 -10.89
CA LEU A 35 4.54 -5.60 -9.85
C LEU A 35 3.53 -6.61 -10.40
N ALA A 36 3.59 -7.86 -9.93
CA ALA A 36 2.58 -8.89 -10.19
C ALA A 36 1.30 -8.66 -9.35
N VAL A 37 0.68 -7.48 -9.50
CA VAL A 37 -0.40 -7.00 -8.62
C VAL A 37 -1.60 -7.97 -8.56
N ALA A 38 -1.98 -8.56 -9.69
CA ALA A 38 -3.07 -9.52 -9.74
C ALA A 38 -2.78 -10.77 -8.90
N GLU A 39 -1.55 -11.27 -8.93
CA GLU A 39 -1.13 -12.40 -8.10
C GLU A 39 -1.06 -12.00 -6.62
N PHE A 40 -0.46 -10.85 -6.33
CA PHE A 40 -0.38 -10.33 -4.96
C PHE A 40 -1.78 -10.18 -4.34
N THR A 41 -2.72 -9.61 -5.10
CA THR A 41 -4.12 -9.46 -4.68
C THR A 41 -4.77 -10.81 -4.39
N ARG A 42 -4.58 -11.81 -5.25
CA ARG A 42 -5.11 -13.17 -5.01
C ARG A 42 -4.55 -13.79 -3.74
N ARG A 43 -3.25 -13.65 -3.49
CA ARG A 43 -2.61 -14.19 -2.28
C ARG A 43 -3.15 -13.53 -1.02
N VAL A 44 -3.21 -12.20 -0.98
CA VAL A 44 -3.75 -11.41 0.15
C VAL A 44 -5.23 -11.73 0.42
N ALA A 45 -6.03 -11.94 -0.63
CA ALA A 45 -7.43 -12.31 -0.49
C ALA A 45 -7.63 -13.74 0.05
N SER A 46 -6.60 -14.58 -0.05
CA SER A 46 -6.63 -15.98 0.40
C SER A 46 -6.13 -16.16 1.84
N ASP A 47 -5.73 -15.09 2.52
CA ASP A 47 -5.33 -15.14 3.93
C ASP A 47 -6.53 -15.49 4.83
N PRO A 48 -6.30 -16.08 6.03
CA PRO A 48 -7.37 -16.36 6.99
C PRO A 48 -8.22 -15.12 7.36
N HIS A 49 -7.61 -13.94 7.26
CA HIS A 49 -8.28 -12.65 7.35
C HIS A 49 -8.06 -11.92 6.01
N PRO A 50 -9.02 -11.99 5.07
CA PRO A 50 -8.83 -11.46 3.73
C PRO A 50 -8.49 -9.97 3.75
N GLY A 51 -7.29 -9.65 3.26
CA GLY A 51 -6.83 -8.29 3.11
C GLY A 51 -7.36 -7.63 1.84
N ARG A 52 -7.14 -6.32 1.72
CA ARG A 52 -7.40 -5.54 0.51
C ARG A 52 -6.11 -4.91 0.03
N VAL A 53 -5.87 -5.01 -1.28
CA VAL A 53 -4.73 -4.41 -1.97
C VAL A 53 -5.20 -3.20 -2.76
N GLU A 54 -4.47 -2.10 -2.63
CA GLU A 54 -4.63 -0.89 -3.46
C GLU A 54 -3.36 -0.65 -4.27
N HIS A 55 -3.54 -0.23 -5.53
CA HIS A 55 -2.46 0.10 -6.46
C HIS A 55 -2.91 1.21 -7.42
N GLY A 56 -1.95 1.82 -8.13
CA GLY A 56 -2.22 2.88 -9.09
C GLY A 56 -3.01 4.04 -8.47
N ARG A 57 -4.04 4.52 -9.17
CA ARG A 57 -4.80 5.71 -8.78
C ARG A 57 -5.41 5.62 -7.38
N ALA A 58 -5.97 4.47 -6.99
CA ALA A 58 -6.60 4.34 -5.68
C ALA A 58 -5.57 4.48 -4.54
N LEU A 59 -4.35 3.97 -4.74
CA LEU A 59 -3.24 4.18 -3.81
C LEU A 59 -2.77 5.64 -3.81
N THR A 60 -2.67 6.27 -4.98
CA THR A 60 -2.34 7.70 -5.06
C THR A 60 -3.36 8.56 -4.31
N ASP A 61 -4.64 8.33 -4.53
CA ASP A 61 -5.72 9.05 -3.86
C ASP A 61 -5.68 8.82 -2.34
N PHE A 62 -5.39 7.59 -1.90
CA PHE A 62 -5.19 7.27 -0.48
C PHE A 62 -4.05 8.07 0.16
N THR A 63 -2.95 8.31 -0.55
CA THR A 63 -1.84 9.11 0.02
C THR A 63 -2.23 10.56 0.32
N GLY A 64 -3.32 11.08 -0.28
CA GLY A 64 -3.85 12.40 0.04
C GLY A 64 -2.87 13.56 -0.13
N GLY A 65 -1.84 13.40 -0.98
CA GLY A 65 -0.78 14.39 -1.15
C GLY A 65 0.28 14.40 -0.04
N ALA A 66 0.40 13.33 0.75
CA ALA A 66 1.41 13.21 1.80
C ALA A 66 2.82 13.54 1.29
N ALA A 67 3.50 14.44 2.00
CA ALA A 67 4.87 14.85 1.68
C ALA A 67 5.89 13.74 1.96
N VAL A 68 7.07 13.84 1.35
CA VAL A 68 8.21 12.99 1.69
C VAL A 68 8.70 13.36 3.09
N VAL A 69 8.84 12.36 3.96
CA VAL A 69 9.57 12.53 5.23
C VAL A 69 11.05 12.30 4.94
N THR A 70 11.89 13.24 5.36
CA THR A 70 13.35 13.19 5.26
C THR A 70 13.95 13.04 6.65
N ASP A 71 15.17 12.54 6.76
CA ASP A 71 15.85 12.35 8.06
C ASP A 71 15.89 13.63 8.92
N ALA A 72 16.02 14.81 8.30
CA ALA A 72 16.01 16.09 9.02
C ALA A 72 14.67 16.44 9.71
N ALA A 73 13.59 15.73 9.37
CA ALA A 73 12.23 15.96 9.87
C ALA A 73 11.68 14.74 10.64
N ALA A 74 12.54 13.75 10.95
CA ALA A 74 12.18 12.53 11.65
C ALA A 74 12.22 12.68 13.18
#